data_AF-A0A7X3UHS4-F1
#
_entry.id   AF-A0A7X3UHS4-F1
#
_cell.length_a   1.000
_cell.length_b   1.000
_cell.length_c   1.000
_cell.angle_alpha   90.00
_cell.angle_beta   90.00
_cell.angle_gamma   90.00
#
_symmetry.space_group_name_H-M   'P 1'
#
loop_
_entity.id
_entity.type
_entity.pdbx_description
1 polymer ?
#
loop_
_entity_poly.entity_id
_entity_poly.type
_entity_poly.pdbx_seq_one_letter_code
_entity_poly.pdbx_strand_id
1 'polypeptide(L)'
;YKVESTSSTPTRRVKINWVFIGVLMSFFAILFTFDAIAEERARGTLSLMMSNTISRGQVLLGKYLGAFVTLMVPLIISILMNLLIIHVLGDIPFGTSEWLRILGMVGLFALLISTFIFLGLFFSSRVSNAITSLVWLLLTWVFLAFVFPSLLGTFVGNLNPIPSVDEISMRRRAQLDQIDDEWKGGTNKIKKAPAIEYPSRTRTWAEYFTAIGDTEKQIADQHIDQQLRQVQLARDLTQISPIATFQYAMEGLANTSIAGYMDFVKQARRYRQTFIDFIKVEDQSDPESLHIYPVKEGLSQKPVNPDAVPVFEERISYRSVLSQVGLLVLFNLLFFIMAQVSFLMSEVK
;
A
#
# COMPACT_ATOMS: atom_id res chain seq x y z
N TYR A 1 4.51 24.49 -20.35
CA TYR A 1 5.50 23.41 -20.55
C TYR A 1 4.98 22.46 -21.62
N LYS A 2 5.62 22.45 -22.80
CA LYS A 2 5.35 21.50 -23.87
C LYS A 2 5.93 20.15 -23.44
N VAL A 3 5.10 19.12 -23.34
CA VAL A 3 5.57 17.74 -23.14
C VAL A 3 6.04 17.25 -24.50
N GLU A 4 7.35 17.22 -24.70
CA GLU A 4 7.96 16.49 -25.81
C GLU A 4 7.67 15.00 -25.63
N SER A 5 6.83 14.46 -26.50
CA SER A 5 6.60 13.02 -26.61
C SER A 5 7.84 12.38 -27.22
N THR A 6 8.78 11.96 -26.39
CA THR A 6 9.86 11.08 -26.81
C THR A 6 9.25 9.72 -27.16
N SER A 7 9.19 9.42 -28.44
CA SER A 7 8.84 8.12 -28.99
C SER A 7 9.91 7.09 -28.62
N SER A 8 9.84 6.54 -27.39
CA SER A 8 10.64 5.38 -27.00
C SER A 8 9.85 4.11 -27.28
N THR A 9 10.38 3.29 -28.19
CA THR A 9 10.01 1.91 -28.49
C THR A 9 9.49 1.16 -27.25
N PRO A 10 8.33 0.49 -27.30
CA PRO A 10 7.83 -0.25 -26.16
C PRO A 10 8.57 -1.59 -26.11
N THR A 11 9.84 -1.56 -25.71
CA THR A 11 10.34 -2.71 -24.96
C THR A 11 9.50 -2.72 -23.69
N ARG A 12 8.45 -3.52 -23.70
CA ARG A 12 7.62 -3.83 -22.53
C ARG A 12 8.55 -4.52 -21.55
N ARG A 13 9.35 -3.73 -20.83
CA ARG A 13 10.16 -4.18 -19.71
C ARG A 13 9.16 -4.83 -18.78
N VAL A 14 9.21 -6.15 -18.67
CA VAL A 14 8.44 -6.87 -17.67
C VAL A 14 8.83 -6.21 -16.35
N LYS A 15 7.90 -5.47 -15.76
CA LYS A 15 8.11 -4.81 -14.47
C LYS A 15 8.12 -5.92 -13.43
N ILE A 16 9.27 -6.57 -13.26
CA ILE A 16 9.50 -7.53 -12.18
C ILE A 16 9.47 -6.69 -10.90
N ASN A 17 8.41 -6.86 -10.13
CA ASN A 17 8.26 -6.25 -8.82
C ASN A 17 8.42 -7.31 -7.72
N TRP A 18 8.60 -6.84 -6.49
CA TRP A 18 8.74 -7.72 -5.33
C TRP A 18 7.54 -8.66 -5.11
N VAL A 19 6.35 -8.24 -5.54
CA VAL A 19 5.13 -9.06 -5.50
C VAL A 19 5.26 -10.27 -6.40
N PHE A 20 5.74 -10.09 -7.63
CA PHE A 20 6.00 -11.20 -8.57
C PHE A 20 7.00 -12.19 -7.99
N ILE A 21 8.09 -11.70 -7.38
CA ILE A 21 9.08 -12.54 -6.71
C ILE A 21 8.43 -13.31 -5.55
N GLY A 22 7.59 -12.66 -4.75
CA GLY A 22 6.84 -13.30 -3.67
C GLY A 22 5.90 -14.42 -4.16
N VAL A 23 5.15 -14.17 -5.23
CA VAL A 23 4.30 -15.19 -5.87
C VAL A 23 5.13 -16.38 -6.37
N LEU A 24 6.25 -16.12 -7.03
CA LEU A 24 7.16 -17.15 -7.51
C LEU A 24 7.80 -17.96 -6.37
N MET A 25 8.20 -17.31 -5.27
CA MET A 25 8.70 -17.99 -4.08
C MET A 25 7.61 -18.82 -3.39
N SER A 26 6.36 -18.34 -3.34
CA SER A 26 5.24 -19.13 -2.81
C SER A 26 4.94 -20.36 -3.66
N PHE A 27 5.11 -20.26 -4.98
CA PHE A 27 4.97 -21.37 -5.91
C PHE A 27 6.09 -22.42 -5.69
N PHE A 28 7.34 -21.99 -5.56
CA PHE A 28 8.42 -22.91 -5.24
C PHE A 28 8.25 -23.54 -3.85
N ALA A 29 7.76 -22.80 -2.86
CA ALA A 29 7.46 -23.35 -1.54
C ALA A 29 6.50 -24.55 -1.62
N ILE A 30 5.43 -24.47 -2.42
CA ILE A 30 4.50 -25.59 -2.57
C ILE A 30 5.08 -26.74 -3.41
N LEU A 31 5.91 -26.45 -4.42
CA LEU A 31 6.56 -27.48 -5.25
C LEU A 31 7.63 -28.27 -4.50
N PHE A 32 8.26 -27.69 -3.49
CA PHE A 32 9.25 -28.40 -2.68
C PHE A 32 8.63 -29.21 -1.52
N THR A 33 7.32 -29.06 -1.28
CA THR A 33 6.67 -29.60 -0.08
C THR A 33 5.49 -30.53 -0.36
N PHE A 34 5.02 -30.64 -1.61
CA PHE A 34 3.83 -31.43 -1.94
C PHE A 34 4.00 -32.94 -1.68
N ASP A 35 5.19 -33.49 -1.93
CA ASP A 35 5.56 -34.90 -1.78
C ASP A 35 6.32 -35.21 -0.49
N ALA A 36 6.72 -34.18 0.26
CA ALA A 36 7.60 -34.29 1.41
C ALA A 36 7.16 -35.34 2.45
N ILE A 37 5.87 -35.57 2.65
CA ILE A 37 5.35 -36.59 3.59
C ILE A 37 4.65 -37.73 2.83
N ALA A 38 3.89 -37.41 1.79
CA ALA A 38 3.12 -38.39 1.02
C ALA A 38 4.02 -39.45 0.36
N GLU A 39 5.17 -39.05 -0.17
CA GLU A 39 6.08 -39.98 -0.84
C GLU A 39 6.78 -40.92 0.15
N GLU A 40 7.23 -40.41 1.30
CA GLU A 40 7.85 -41.23 2.35
C GLU A 40 6.86 -42.22 2.97
N ARG A 41 5.58 -41.85 3.06
CA ARG A 41 4.52 -42.77 3.47
C ARG A 41 4.33 -43.87 2.44
N ALA A 42 4.27 -43.53 1.14
CA ALA A 42 4.11 -44.50 0.07
C ALA A 42 5.30 -45.48 -0.03
N ARG A 43 6.52 -45.00 0.25
CA ARG A 43 7.75 -45.82 0.25
C ARG A 43 7.97 -46.59 1.57
N GLY A 44 7.14 -46.37 2.60
CA GLY A 44 7.28 -47.00 3.92
C GLY A 44 8.45 -46.50 4.76
N THR A 45 9.24 -45.55 4.26
CA THR A 45 10.40 -44.99 4.97
C THR A 45 9.98 -44.17 6.20
N LEU A 46 8.78 -43.58 6.17
CA LEU A 46 8.23 -42.84 7.31
C LEU A 46 8.03 -43.76 8.54
N SER A 47 7.48 -44.96 8.34
CA SER A 47 7.29 -45.94 9.41
C SER A 47 8.63 -46.41 10.00
N LEU A 48 9.65 -46.56 9.14
CA LEU A 48 11.00 -46.94 9.55
C LEU A 48 11.75 -45.84 10.32
N MET A 49 11.47 -44.57 10.04
CA MET A 49 12.00 -43.45 10.83
C MET A 49 11.31 -43.35 12.19
N MET A 50 10.01 -43.63 12.24
CA MET A 50 9.18 -43.55 13.44
C MET A 50 9.39 -44.71 14.43
N SER A 51 10.03 -45.80 13.99
CA SER A 51 10.45 -46.89 14.89
C SER A 51 11.69 -46.54 15.73
N ASN A 52 12.39 -45.46 15.39
CA ASN A 52 13.46 -44.88 16.19
C ASN A 52 12.93 -43.86 17.21
N THR A 53 13.76 -43.46 18.17
CA THR A 53 13.41 -42.53 19.27
C THR A 53 13.23 -41.05 18.82
N ILE A 54 12.93 -40.80 17.56
CA ILE A 54 12.80 -39.44 17.02
C ILE A 54 11.37 -38.95 17.26
N SER A 55 11.24 -37.75 17.85
CA SER A 55 9.91 -37.17 18.08
C SER A 55 9.28 -36.69 16.76
N ARG A 56 7.96 -36.82 16.67
CA ARG A 56 7.15 -36.41 15.50
C ARG A 56 7.37 -34.95 15.11
N GLY A 57 7.48 -34.06 16.11
CA GLY A 57 7.75 -32.65 15.89
C GLY A 57 9.11 -32.39 15.28
N GLN A 58 10.14 -33.19 15.62
CA GLN A 58 11.47 -33.05 15.03
C GLN A 58 11.49 -33.44 13.54
N VAL A 59 10.72 -34.46 13.13
CA VAL A 59 10.60 -34.83 11.71
C VAL A 59 9.95 -33.70 10.92
N LEU A 60 8.84 -33.15 11.41
CA LEU A 60 8.14 -32.05 10.73
C LEU A 60 9.00 -30.78 10.68
N LEU A 61 9.67 -30.43 11.78
CA LEU A 61 10.59 -29.29 11.84
C LEU A 61 11.79 -29.47 10.91
N GLY A 62 12.34 -30.67 10.81
CA GLY A 62 13.43 -30.98 9.88
C GLY A 62 13.02 -30.75 8.42
N LYS A 63 11.83 -31.22 8.04
CA LYS A 63 11.26 -30.99 6.69
C LYS A 63 11.02 -29.50 6.42
N TYR A 64 10.44 -28.81 7.40
CA TYR A 64 10.23 -27.37 7.32
C TYR A 64 11.55 -26.61 7.14
N LEU A 65 12.55 -26.86 8.01
CA LEU A 65 13.84 -26.18 7.96
C LEU A 65 14.60 -26.49 6.67
N GLY A 66 14.55 -27.73 6.18
CA GLY A 66 15.13 -28.12 4.90
C GLY A 66 14.55 -27.29 3.76
N ALA A 67 13.23 -27.30 3.59
CA ALA A 67 12.57 -26.51 2.55
C ALA A 67 12.79 -25.00 2.71
N PHE A 68 12.78 -24.50 3.95
CA PHE A 68 12.96 -23.08 4.24
C PHE A 68 14.37 -22.61 3.88
N VAL A 69 15.41 -23.33 4.28
CA VAL A 69 16.81 -22.99 3.97
C VAL A 69 17.06 -23.07 2.46
N THR A 70 16.54 -24.10 1.79
CA THR A 70 16.68 -24.27 0.33
C THR A 70 16.13 -23.09 -0.46
N LEU A 71 15.05 -22.45 0.02
CA LEU A 71 14.46 -21.28 -0.65
C LEU A 71 15.06 -19.95 -0.18
N MET A 72 15.40 -19.83 1.11
CA MET A 72 15.94 -18.60 1.67
C MET A 72 17.38 -18.32 1.21
N VAL A 73 18.23 -19.35 1.07
CA VAL A 73 19.64 -19.15 0.70
C VAL A 73 19.78 -18.47 -0.68
N PRO A 74 19.15 -18.97 -1.77
CA PRO A 74 19.20 -18.30 -3.08
C PRO A 74 18.59 -16.89 -3.07
N LEU A 75 17.52 -16.69 -2.28
CA LEU A 75 16.90 -15.37 -2.14
C LEU A 75 17.86 -14.37 -1.48
N ILE A 76 18.48 -14.75 -0.36
CA ILE A 76 19.44 -13.90 0.36
C ILE A 76 20.63 -13.57 -0.54
N ILE A 77 21.20 -14.57 -1.23
CA ILE A 77 22.31 -14.35 -2.17
C ILE A 77 21.89 -13.37 -3.26
N SER A 78 20.69 -13.51 -3.82
CA SER A 78 20.17 -12.59 -4.85
C SER A 78 20.01 -11.16 -4.34
N ILE A 79 19.52 -10.98 -3.11
CA ILE A 79 19.37 -9.66 -2.48
C ILE A 79 20.75 -9.05 -2.20
N LEU A 80 21.69 -9.82 -1.67
CA LEU A 80 23.05 -9.35 -1.42
C LEU A 80 23.76 -8.93 -2.70
N MET A 81 23.59 -9.68 -3.79
CA MET A 81 24.11 -9.30 -5.11
C MET A 81 23.49 -8.01 -5.61
N ASN A 82 22.17 -7.82 -5.44
CA ASN A 82 21.51 -6.57 -5.81
C ASN A 82 22.03 -5.37 -5.00
N LEU A 83 22.21 -5.53 -3.68
CA LEU A 83 22.78 -4.50 -2.82
C LEU A 83 24.23 -4.18 -3.19
N LEU A 84 25.03 -5.18 -3.54
CA LEU A 84 26.40 -4.99 -4.02
C LEU A 84 26.43 -4.16 -5.30
N ILE A 85 25.54 -4.45 -6.26
CA ILE A 85 25.43 -3.66 -7.50
C ILE A 85 25.07 -2.21 -7.17
N ILE A 86 24.09 -1.98 -6.30
CA ILE A 86 23.68 -0.60 -5.92
C ILE A 86 24.84 0.13 -5.24
N HIS A 87 25.57 -0.55 -4.36
CA HIS A 87 26.72 0.04 -3.66
C HIS A 87 27.88 0.38 -4.60
N VAL A 88 28.12 -0.41 -5.64
CA VAL A 88 29.19 -0.17 -6.63
C VAL A 88 28.79 0.90 -7.65
N LEU A 89 27.52 0.97 -8.05
CA LEU A 89 27.04 1.88 -9.09
C LEU A 89 26.51 3.24 -8.59
N GLY A 90 26.25 3.41 -7.29
CA GLY A 90 25.53 4.59 -6.81
C GLY A 90 26.06 5.18 -5.50
N ASP A 91 26.06 6.52 -5.44
CA ASP A 91 26.24 7.33 -4.22
C ASP A 91 24.94 7.43 -3.40
N ILE A 92 24.26 6.31 -3.14
CA ILE A 92 23.08 6.32 -2.25
C ILE A 92 23.56 6.05 -0.82
N PRO A 93 23.56 7.04 0.09
CA PRO A 93 23.92 6.81 1.48
C PRO A 93 22.85 5.93 2.13
N PHE A 94 23.20 4.70 2.47
CA PHE A 94 22.34 3.82 3.28
C PHE A 94 22.51 4.19 4.75
N GLY A 95 21.50 4.86 5.31
CA GLY A 95 21.40 5.07 6.75
C GLY A 95 20.90 3.81 7.48
N THR A 96 20.86 3.89 8.80
CA THR A 96 20.35 2.81 9.67
C THR A 96 18.87 2.48 9.39
N SER A 97 18.07 3.48 9.01
CA SER A 97 16.65 3.32 8.66
C SER A 97 16.47 2.42 7.44
N GLU A 98 17.29 2.61 6.40
CA GLU A 98 17.20 1.89 5.14
C GLU A 98 17.58 0.41 5.34
N TRP A 99 18.64 0.15 6.11
CA TRP A 99 19.03 -1.21 6.48
C TRP A 99 17.94 -1.95 7.26
N LEU A 100 17.27 -1.26 8.20
CA LEU A 100 16.17 -1.85 8.96
C LEU A 100 14.97 -2.19 8.05
N ARG A 101 14.67 -1.34 7.05
CA ARG A 101 13.62 -1.63 6.06
C ARG A 101 13.97 -2.83 5.20
N ILE A 102 15.22 -2.94 4.73
CA ILE A 102 15.70 -4.11 3.96
C ILE A 102 15.57 -5.39 4.80
N LEU A 103 16.02 -5.35 6.05
CA LEU A 103 15.89 -6.49 6.97
C LEU A 103 14.43 -6.88 7.19
N GLY A 104 13.54 -5.89 7.35
CA GLY A 104 12.10 -6.09 7.44
C GLY A 104 11.53 -6.77 6.18
N MET A 105 11.95 -6.35 4.99
CA MET A 105 11.54 -6.96 3.72
C MET A 105 12.00 -8.42 3.61
N VAL A 106 13.23 -8.74 4.01
CA VAL A 106 13.72 -10.12 4.10
C VAL A 106 12.88 -10.93 5.08
N GLY A 107 12.53 -10.35 6.23
CA GLY A 107 11.63 -10.98 7.20
C GLY A 107 10.23 -11.26 6.64
N LEU A 108 9.67 -10.36 5.82
CA LEU A 108 8.40 -10.59 5.13
C LEU A 108 8.48 -11.75 4.13
N PHE A 109 9.57 -11.85 3.37
CA PHE A 109 9.79 -13.00 2.49
C PHE A 109 9.88 -14.30 3.29
N ALA A 110 10.61 -14.31 4.41
CA ALA A 110 10.70 -15.46 5.29
C ALA A 110 9.32 -15.91 5.79
N LEU A 111 8.48 -14.96 6.25
CA LEU A 111 7.12 -15.24 6.70
C LEU A 111 6.24 -15.80 5.57
N LEU A 112 6.32 -15.22 4.36
CA LEU A 112 5.57 -15.70 3.20
C LEU A 112 5.96 -17.13 2.82
N ILE A 113 7.26 -17.38 2.63
CA ILE A 113 7.79 -18.70 2.28
C ILE A 113 7.38 -19.72 3.34
N SER A 114 7.57 -19.39 4.61
CA SER A 114 7.20 -20.26 5.72
C SER A 114 5.71 -20.60 5.75
N THR A 115 4.85 -19.63 5.43
CA THR A 115 3.39 -19.82 5.36
C THR A 115 3.04 -20.87 4.30
N PHE A 116 3.62 -20.78 3.09
CA PHE A 116 3.36 -21.74 2.03
C PHE A 116 4.02 -23.10 2.23
N ILE A 117 5.17 -23.17 2.91
CA ILE A 117 5.75 -24.45 3.33
C ILE A 117 4.80 -25.18 4.28
N PHE A 118 4.26 -24.50 5.30
CA PHE A 118 3.30 -25.13 6.22
C PHE A 118 2.03 -25.56 5.51
N LEU A 119 1.53 -24.77 4.56
CA LEU A 119 0.39 -25.15 3.72
C LEU A 119 0.69 -26.42 2.91
N GLY A 120 1.88 -26.53 2.32
CA GLY A 120 2.30 -27.73 1.59
C GLY A 120 2.41 -28.96 2.47
N LEU A 121 3.05 -28.84 3.64
CA LEU A 121 3.15 -29.94 4.63
C LEU A 121 1.76 -30.38 5.14
N PHE A 122 0.82 -29.46 5.28
CA PHE A 122 -0.57 -29.76 5.64
C PHE A 122 -1.25 -30.65 4.60
N PHE A 123 -1.17 -30.33 3.31
CA PHE A 123 -1.75 -31.16 2.26
C PHE A 123 -1.01 -32.48 2.07
N SER A 124 0.33 -32.46 2.14
CA SER A 124 1.17 -33.66 2.01
C SER A 124 0.93 -34.69 3.12
N SER A 125 0.63 -34.24 4.35
CA SER A 125 0.29 -35.14 5.45
C SER A 125 -1.12 -35.73 5.36
N ARG A 126 -2.08 -34.97 4.81
CA ARG A 126 -3.50 -35.37 4.76
C ARG A 126 -3.80 -36.36 3.63
N VAL A 127 -3.03 -36.31 2.55
CA VAL A 127 -3.32 -37.07 1.34
C VAL A 127 -2.29 -38.19 1.14
N SER A 128 -2.76 -39.41 0.89
CA SER A 128 -1.90 -40.59 0.77
C SER A 128 -1.12 -40.65 -0.56
N ASN A 129 -1.63 -40.04 -1.62
CA ASN A 129 -0.96 -40.03 -2.94
C ASN A 129 -0.36 -38.64 -3.23
N ALA A 130 0.92 -38.61 -3.61
CA ALA A 130 1.67 -37.37 -3.90
C ALA A 130 1.03 -36.54 -5.03
N ILE A 131 0.54 -37.19 -6.09
CA ILE A 131 -0.13 -36.49 -7.21
C ILE A 131 -1.40 -35.77 -6.74
N THR A 132 -2.23 -36.42 -5.92
CA THR A 132 -3.45 -35.78 -5.41
C THR A 132 -3.14 -34.67 -4.40
N SER A 133 -2.05 -34.80 -3.62
CA SER A 133 -1.54 -33.72 -2.76
C SER A 133 -1.18 -32.50 -3.61
N LEU A 134 -0.42 -32.70 -4.69
CA LEU A 134 -0.02 -31.63 -5.62
C LEU A 134 -1.23 -30.92 -6.23
N VAL A 135 -2.24 -31.68 -6.70
CA VAL A 135 -3.44 -31.08 -7.32
C VAL A 135 -4.21 -30.20 -6.33
N TRP A 136 -4.45 -30.68 -5.12
CA TRP A 136 -5.16 -29.89 -4.09
C TRP A 136 -4.36 -28.68 -3.62
N LEU A 137 -3.04 -28.85 -3.47
CA LEU A 137 -2.14 -27.77 -3.07
C LEU A 137 -2.06 -26.69 -4.15
N LEU A 138 -1.94 -27.08 -5.41
CA LEU A 138 -1.92 -26.15 -6.55
C LEU A 138 -3.27 -25.42 -6.68
N LEU A 139 -4.40 -26.13 -6.55
CA LEU A 139 -5.73 -25.51 -6.59
C LEU A 139 -5.90 -24.47 -5.48
N THR A 140 -5.51 -24.83 -4.25
CA THR A 140 -5.57 -23.93 -3.09
C THR A 140 -4.65 -22.73 -3.28
N TRP A 141 -3.44 -22.95 -3.79
CA TRP A 141 -2.49 -21.89 -4.08
C TRP A 141 -3.01 -20.93 -5.16
N VAL A 142 -3.48 -21.43 -6.31
CA VAL A 142 -4.06 -20.58 -7.37
C VAL A 142 -5.24 -19.77 -6.82
N PHE A 143 -6.08 -20.41 -6.00
CA PHE A 143 -7.20 -19.74 -5.38
C PHE A 143 -6.75 -18.60 -4.47
N LEU A 144 -5.82 -18.84 -3.54
CA LEU A 144 -5.31 -17.83 -2.61
C LEU A 144 -4.47 -16.73 -3.31
N ALA A 145 -3.69 -17.09 -4.33
CA ALA A 145 -2.75 -16.20 -4.99
C ALA A 145 -3.41 -15.28 -6.02
N PHE A 146 -4.37 -15.80 -6.80
CA PHE A 146 -4.92 -15.08 -7.95
C PHE A 146 -6.42 -14.89 -7.85
N VAL A 147 -7.17 -15.97 -7.67
CA VAL A 147 -8.64 -15.95 -7.78
C VAL A 147 -9.22 -15.08 -6.68
N PHE A 148 -8.81 -15.33 -5.43
CA PHE A 148 -9.37 -14.66 -4.26
C PHE A 148 -9.09 -13.15 -4.25
N PRO A 149 -7.84 -12.66 -4.45
CA PRO A 149 -7.60 -11.22 -4.54
C PRO A 149 -8.33 -10.55 -5.71
N SER A 150 -8.41 -11.22 -6.86
CA SER A 150 -9.03 -10.66 -8.06
C SER A 150 -10.56 -10.57 -7.94
N LEU A 151 -11.21 -11.61 -7.40
CA LEU A 151 -12.66 -11.63 -7.20
C LEU A 151 -13.12 -10.57 -6.19
N LEU A 152 -12.40 -10.42 -5.08
CA LEU A 152 -12.76 -9.41 -4.08
C LEU A 152 -12.49 -7.99 -4.58
N GLY A 153 -11.41 -7.78 -5.32
CA GLY A 153 -11.10 -6.49 -5.93
C GLY A 153 -12.20 -6.02 -6.89
N THR A 154 -12.68 -6.90 -7.78
CA THR A 154 -13.77 -6.56 -8.71
C THR A 154 -15.12 -6.41 -8.00
N PHE A 155 -15.39 -7.21 -6.98
CA PHE A 155 -16.60 -7.10 -6.18
C PHE A 155 -16.73 -5.72 -5.50
N VAL A 156 -15.65 -5.23 -4.89
CA VAL A 156 -15.60 -3.87 -4.30
C VAL A 156 -15.68 -2.77 -5.36
N GLY A 157 -15.10 -3.02 -6.54
CA GLY A 157 -15.24 -2.18 -7.73
C GLY A 157 -16.69 -1.88 -8.07
N ASN A 158 -17.53 -2.91 -8.04
CA ASN A 158 -18.94 -2.83 -8.43
C ASN A 158 -19.85 -2.25 -7.33
N LEU A 159 -19.51 -2.43 -6.05
CA LEU A 159 -20.32 -1.91 -4.94
C LEU A 159 -20.22 -0.38 -4.78
N ASN A 160 -19.06 0.20 -5.10
CA ASN A 160 -18.79 1.62 -4.90
C ASN A 160 -18.17 2.23 -6.17
N PRO A 161 -18.94 2.45 -7.25
CA PRO A 161 -18.41 3.02 -8.47
C PRO A 161 -17.81 4.40 -8.21
N ILE A 162 -16.53 4.58 -8.56
CA ILE A 162 -15.90 5.90 -8.52
C ILE A 162 -16.46 6.69 -9.72
N PRO A 163 -17.00 7.91 -9.51
CA PRO A 163 -17.43 8.75 -10.61
C PRO A 163 -16.26 9.00 -11.58
N SER A 164 -16.55 8.95 -12.88
CA SER A 164 -15.52 9.14 -13.89
C SER A 164 -14.91 10.55 -13.80
N VAL A 165 -13.66 10.70 -14.27
CA VAL A 165 -12.99 12.02 -14.29
C VAL A 165 -13.84 13.04 -15.06
N ASP A 166 -14.52 12.59 -16.11
CA ASP A 166 -15.43 13.41 -16.90
C ASP A 166 -16.64 13.86 -16.09
N GLU A 167 -17.32 12.95 -15.38
CA GLU A 167 -18.43 13.29 -14.48
C GLU A 167 -18.04 14.32 -13.42
N ILE A 168 -16.84 14.19 -12.84
CA ILE A 168 -16.35 15.12 -11.83
C ILE A 168 -16.00 16.46 -12.45
N SER A 169 -15.39 16.47 -13.63
CA SER A 169 -15.08 17.70 -14.36
C SER A 169 -16.35 18.46 -14.76
N MET A 170 -17.42 17.73 -15.11
CA MET A 170 -18.72 18.30 -15.44
C MET A 170 -19.40 18.85 -14.19
N ARG A 171 -19.42 18.08 -13.08
CA ARG A 171 -19.93 18.55 -11.79
C ARG A 171 -19.20 19.79 -11.31
N ARG A 172 -17.86 19.79 -11.41
CA ARG A 172 -17.03 20.95 -11.07
C ARG A 172 -17.41 22.17 -11.90
N ARG A 173 -17.45 22.03 -13.23
CA ARG A 173 -17.82 23.13 -14.13
C ARG A 173 -19.21 23.67 -13.79
N ALA A 174 -20.22 22.81 -13.70
CA ALA A 174 -21.58 23.22 -13.39
C ALA A 174 -21.70 23.98 -12.05
N GLN A 175 -20.99 23.54 -10.99
CA GLN A 175 -21.02 24.24 -9.70
C GLN A 175 -20.25 25.57 -9.73
N LEU A 176 -19.13 25.63 -10.45
CA LEU A 176 -18.38 26.88 -10.61
C LEU A 176 -19.12 27.89 -11.50
N ASP A 177 -19.77 27.43 -12.56
CA ASP A 177 -20.58 28.27 -13.44
C ASP A 177 -21.79 28.85 -12.68
N GLN A 178 -22.43 28.05 -11.81
CA GLN A 178 -23.49 28.55 -10.91
C GLN A 178 -23.01 29.67 -9.99
N ILE A 179 -21.83 29.54 -9.39
CA ILE A 179 -21.22 30.60 -8.58
C ILE A 179 -20.90 31.81 -9.46
N ASP A 180 -20.36 31.60 -10.66
CA ASP A 180 -20.04 32.70 -11.56
C ASP A 180 -21.30 33.49 -11.97
N ASP A 181 -22.38 32.78 -12.31
CA ASP A 181 -23.67 33.35 -12.69
C ASP A 181 -24.35 34.08 -11.53
N GLU A 182 -24.30 33.54 -10.31
CA GLU A 182 -24.86 34.19 -9.12
C GLU A 182 -24.17 35.54 -8.85
N TRP A 183 -22.83 35.57 -8.95
CA TRP A 183 -22.03 36.73 -8.58
C TRP A 183 -21.90 37.77 -9.69
N LYS A 184 -21.89 37.34 -10.97
CA LYS A 184 -21.83 38.24 -12.14
C LYS A 184 -23.21 38.57 -12.72
N GLY A 185 -24.14 37.63 -12.73
CA GLY A 185 -25.43 37.74 -13.42
C GLY A 185 -26.57 38.33 -12.60
N GLY A 186 -26.78 37.90 -11.35
CA GLY A 186 -28.00 38.22 -10.60
C GLY A 186 -28.01 39.57 -9.85
N THR A 187 -26.85 40.04 -9.40
CA THR A 187 -26.73 41.26 -8.55
C THR A 187 -25.54 42.15 -8.91
N ASN A 188 -24.74 41.77 -9.91
CA ASN A 188 -23.61 42.56 -10.42
C ASN A 188 -22.64 43.01 -9.31
N LYS A 189 -22.37 42.11 -8.35
CA LYS A 189 -21.61 42.36 -7.12
C LYS A 189 -20.12 42.61 -7.40
N ILE A 190 -19.58 42.05 -8.49
CA ILE A 190 -18.14 42.06 -8.81
C ILE A 190 -17.84 42.80 -10.13
N LYS A 191 -18.17 44.09 -10.23
CA LYS A 191 -17.92 44.90 -11.45
C LYS A 191 -16.51 45.46 -11.57
N LYS A 192 -15.91 45.84 -10.45
CA LYS A 192 -14.66 46.61 -10.39
C LYS A 192 -13.61 45.77 -9.67
N ALA A 193 -12.36 45.86 -10.13
CA ALA A 193 -11.23 45.18 -9.53
C ALA A 193 -11.10 45.50 -8.02
N PRO A 194 -10.58 44.54 -7.21
CA PRO A 194 -10.25 44.81 -5.82
C PRO A 194 -9.20 45.93 -5.74
N ALA A 195 -9.28 46.74 -4.68
CA ALA A 195 -8.38 47.88 -4.50
C ALA A 195 -8.28 48.23 -3.01
N ILE A 196 -7.08 48.61 -2.56
CA ILE A 196 -6.79 48.95 -1.16
C ILE A 196 -7.69 50.12 -0.68
N GLU A 197 -7.92 51.11 -1.56
CA GLU A 197 -8.77 52.29 -1.28
C GLU A 197 -10.26 51.96 -1.08
N TYR A 198 -10.71 50.75 -1.48
CA TYR A 198 -12.13 50.37 -1.43
C TYR A 198 -12.33 49.02 -0.72
N PRO A 199 -12.23 48.97 0.63
CA PRO A 199 -12.28 47.72 1.39
C PRO A 199 -13.56 46.89 1.18
N SER A 200 -14.70 47.56 0.95
CA SER A 200 -15.97 46.88 0.65
C SER A 200 -15.91 46.06 -0.64
N ARG A 201 -15.26 46.57 -1.70
CA ARG A 201 -15.08 45.85 -2.97
C ARG A 201 -14.14 44.67 -2.80
N THR A 202 -13.05 44.88 -2.08
CA THR A 202 -12.06 43.85 -1.76
C THR A 202 -12.69 42.71 -0.96
N ARG A 203 -13.58 43.02 0.01
CA ARG A 203 -14.34 42.00 0.75
C ARG A 203 -15.27 41.20 -0.17
N THR A 204 -15.97 41.83 -1.10
CA THR A 204 -16.84 41.10 -2.06
C THR A 204 -16.03 40.14 -2.95
N TRP A 205 -14.86 40.55 -3.42
CA TRP A 205 -13.95 39.65 -4.15
C TRP A 205 -13.44 38.51 -3.28
N ALA A 206 -13.18 38.77 -2.00
CA ALA A 206 -12.72 37.75 -1.06
C ALA A 206 -13.78 36.70 -0.78
N GLU A 207 -15.05 37.12 -0.61
CA GLU A 207 -16.18 36.20 -0.47
C GLU A 207 -16.34 35.31 -1.72
N TYR A 208 -16.20 35.89 -2.91
CA TYR A 208 -16.25 35.14 -4.18
C TYR A 208 -15.12 34.12 -4.32
N PHE A 209 -13.87 34.53 -4.10
CA PHE A 209 -12.73 33.61 -4.18
C PHE A 209 -12.78 32.53 -3.09
N THR A 210 -13.31 32.86 -1.91
CA THR A 210 -13.55 31.89 -0.86
C THR A 210 -14.60 30.87 -1.30
N ALA A 211 -15.72 31.30 -1.88
CA ALA A 211 -16.77 30.41 -2.38
C ALA A 211 -16.27 29.46 -3.47
N ILE A 212 -15.48 29.96 -4.43
CA ILE A 212 -14.85 29.14 -5.47
C ILE A 212 -13.86 28.16 -4.84
N GLY A 213 -12.92 28.67 -4.03
CA GLY A 213 -11.87 27.87 -3.41
C GLY A 213 -12.41 26.76 -2.52
N ASP A 214 -13.46 27.03 -1.73
CA ASP A 214 -14.12 26.05 -0.88
C ASP A 214 -14.87 24.99 -1.69
N THR A 215 -15.52 25.40 -2.78
CA THR A 215 -16.23 24.48 -3.68
C THR A 215 -15.26 23.56 -4.41
N GLU A 216 -14.19 24.09 -5.01
CA GLU A 216 -13.16 23.29 -5.67
C GLU A 216 -12.50 22.31 -4.70
N LYS A 217 -12.17 22.80 -3.49
CA LYS A 217 -11.62 21.99 -2.40
C LYS A 217 -12.58 20.87 -2.02
N GLN A 218 -13.86 21.17 -1.81
CA GLN A 218 -14.85 20.18 -1.40
C GLN A 218 -14.99 19.07 -2.46
N ILE A 219 -15.08 19.43 -3.74
CA ILE A 219 -15.19 18.46 -4.84
C ILE A 219 -13.94 17.58 -4.90
N ALA A 220 -12.75 18.18 -4.83
CA ALA A 220 -11.49 17.46 -4.88
C ALA A 220 -11.33 16.52 -3.66
N ASP A 221 -11.58 17.02 -2.45
CA ASP A 221 -11.45 16.26 -1.22
C ASP A 221 -12.47 15.11 -1.16
N GLN A 222 -13.73 15.33 -1.58
CA GLN A 222 -14.74 14.28 -1.67
C GLN A 222 -14.34 13.18 -2.65
N HIS A 223 -13.81 13.53 -3.82
CA HIS A 223 -13.38 12.55 -4.81
C HIS A 223 -12.23 11.68 -4.29
N ILE A 224 -11.18 12.30 -3.76
CA ILE A 224 -10.05 11.60 -3.17
C ILE A 224 -10.53 10.69 -2.03
N ASP A 225 -11.39 11.19 -1.15
CA ASP A 225 -11.90 10.40 -0.02
C ASP A 225 -12.73 9.19 -0.48
N GLN A 226 -13.50 9.31 -1.56
CA GLN A 226 -14.22 8.18 -2.15
C GLN A 226 -13.26 7.12 -2.70
N GLN A 227 -12.25 7.54 -3.47
CA GLN A 227 -11.23 6.62 -4.01
C GLN A 227 -10.48 5.90 -2.88
N LEU A 228 -10.05 6.65 -1.86
CA LEU A 228 -9.32 6.10 -0.72
C LEU A 228 -10.16 5.11 0.08
N ARG A 229 -11.45 5.40 0.32
CA ARG A 229 -12.37 4.47 0.99
C ARG A 229 -12.55 3.18 0.21
N GLN A 230 -12.75 3.26 -1.10
CA GLN A 230 -12.92 2.06 -1.92
C GLN A 230 -11.66 1.19 -1.91
N VAL A 231 -10.49 1.80 -2.10
CA VAL A 231 -9.22 1.06 -2.09
C VAL A 231 -8.98 0.45 -0.71
N GLN A 232 -9.26 1.18 0.37
CA GLN A 232 -9.11 0.64 1.73
C GLN A 232 -10.01 -0.58 1.95
N LEU A 233 -11.29 -0.51 1.56
CA LEU A 233 -12.21 -1.64 1.65
C LEU A 233 -11.73 -2.84 0.83
N ALA A 234 -11.24 -2.61 -0.39
CA ALA A 234 -10.67 -3.68 -1.21
C ALA A 234 -9.50 -4.36 -0.50
N ARG A 235 -8.57 -3.58 0.07
CA ARG A 235 -7.42 -4.10 0.81
C ARG A 235 -7.81 -4.88 2.06
N ASP A 236 -8.78 -4.36 2.81
CA ASP A 236 -9.26 -4.98 4.04
C ASP A 236 -9.94 -6.34 3.80
N LEU A 237 -10.51 -6.54 2.60
CA LEU A 237 -11.08 -7.82 2.19
C LEU A 237 -10.04 -8.75 1.57
N THR A 238 -9.14 -8.24 0.73
CA THR A 238 -8.13 -9.07 0.04
C THR A 238 -7.01 -9.53 0.97
N GLN A 239 -6.76 -8.86 2.10
CA GLN A 239 -5.75 -9.27 3.09
C GLN A 239 -5.99 -10.67 3.70
N ILE A 240 -7.14 -11.30 3.46
CA ILE A 240 -7.32 -12.72 3.81
C ILE A 240 -6.35 -13.62 3.00
N SER A 241 -5.88 -13.16 1.84
CA SER A 241 -4.79 -13.81 1.11
C SER A 241 -3.43 -13.50 1.75
N PRO A 242 -2.61 -14.51 2.08
CA PRO A 242 -1.24 -14.30 2.54
C PRO A 242 -0.37 -13.53 1.54
N ILE A 243 -0.62 -13.70 0.23
CA ILE A 243 0.11 -13.00 -0.84
C ILE A 243 -0.26 -11.52 -0.87
N ALA A 244 -1.55 -11.20 -0.76
CA ALA A 244 -2.00 -9.80 -0.68
C ALA A 244 -1.48 -9.10 0.58
N THR A 245 -1.50 -9.80 1.72
CA THR A 245 -0.95 -9.27 2.99
C THR A 245 0.55 -9.00 2.88
N PHE A 246 1.30 -9.94 2.30
CA PHE A 246 2.72 -9.76 2.01
C PHE A 246 2.97 -8.55 1.10
N GLN A 247 2.20 -8.42 0.02
CA GLN A 247 2.30 -7.27 -0.88
C GLN A 247 2.10 -5.95 -0.11
N TYR A 248 1.04 -5.85 0.69
CA TYR A 248 0.75 -4.62 1.42
C TYR A 248 1.82 -4.27 2.45
N ALA A 249 2.40 -5.28 3.11
CA ALA A 249 3.48 -5.08 4.07
C ALA A 249 4.78 -4.61 3.36
N MET A 250 5.09 -5.21 2.21
CA MET A 250 6.23 -4.80 1.38
C MET A 250 6.08 -3.36 0.88
N GLU A 251 4.90 -2.98 0.39
CA GLU A 251 4.60 -1.61 -0.02
C GLU A 251 4.75 -0.61 1.14
N GLY A 252 4.34 -1.00 2.35
CA GLY A 252 4.47 -0.16 3.53
C GLY A 252 5.91 0.05 3.96
N LEU A 253 6.75 -1.00 3.95
CA LEU A 253 8.18 -0.86 4.22
C LEU A 253 8.92 -0.06 3.14
N ALA A 254 8.48 -0.17 1.89
CA ALA A 254 9.01 0.61 0.77
C ALA A 254 8.57 2.09 0.79
N ASN A 255 7.67 2.48 1.69
CA ASN A 255 7.01 3.79 1.71
C ASN A 255 6.27 4.13 0.40
N THR A 256 5.71 3.12 -0.27
CA THR A 256 4.94 3.27 -1.51
C THR A 256 3.51 2.78 -1.37
N SER A 257 3.06 2.53 -0.14
CA SER A 257 1.72 2.02 0.14
C SER A 257 0.63 3.08 0.00
N ILE A 258 -0.57 2.63 -0.37
CA ILE A 258 -1.77 3.48 -0.36
C ILE A 258 -2.08 4.03 1.04
N ALA A 259 -1.75 3.28 2.11
CA ALA A 259 -1.97 3.75 3.48
C ALA A 259 -1.06 4.95 3.81
N GLY A 260 0.21 4.89 3.36
CA GLY A 260 1.13 6.04 3.44
C GLY A 260 0.60 7.23 2.65
N TYR A 261 0.09 7.01 1.43
CA TYR A 261 -0.54 8.06 0.64
C TYR A 261 -1.77 8.70 1.35
N MET A 262 -2.62 7.89 2.00
CA MET A 262 -3.75 8.40 2.79
C MET A 262 -3.28 9.30 3.96
N ASP A 263 -2.24 8.88 4.66
CA ASP A 263 -1.67 9.66 5.76
C ASP A 263 -0.97 10.92 5.26
N PHE A 264 -0.30 10.87 4.10
CA PHE A 264 0.22 12.03 3.40
C PHE A 264 -0.88 13.03 3.06
N VAL A 265 -1.98 12.58 2.43
CA VAL A 265 -3.12 13.46 2.09
C VAL A 265 -3.68 14.15 3.33
N LYS A 266 -3.83 13.42 4.45
CA LYS A 266 -4.27 14.00 5.73
C LYS A 266 -3.26 15.03 6.26
N GLN A 267 -1.96 14.76 6.17
CA GLN A 267 -0.90 15.68 6.58
C GLN A 267 -0.87 16.94 5.72
N ALA A 268 -0.94 16.80 4.40
CA ALA A 268 -0.99 17.90 3.46
C ALA A 268 -2.23 18.79 3.70
N ARG A 269 -3.40 18.18 3.98
CA ARG A 269 -4.62 18.92 4.34
C ARG A 269 -4.49 19.71 5.63
N ARG A 270 -3.82 19.16 6.65
CA ARG A 270 -3.52 19.86 7.92
C ARG A 270 -2.54 21.00 7.69
N TYR A 271 -1.45 20.73 6.96
CA TYR A 271 -0.44 21.72 6.64
C TYR A 271 -1.02 22.88 5.82
N ARG A 272 -1.94 22.62 4.88
CA ARG A 272 -2.68 23.68 4.18
C ARG A 272 -3.36 24.64 5.16
N GLN A 273 -3.97 24.13 6.23
CA GLN A 273 -4.58 25.00 7.24
C GLN A 273 -3.52 25.76 8.03
N THR A 274 -2.45 25.09 8.47
CA THR A 274 -1.31 25.75 9.12
C THR A 274 -0.73 26.88 8.27
N PHE A 275 -0.62 26.69 6.96
CA PHE A 275 -0.12 27.69 6.02
C PHE A 275 -1.11 28.86 5.83
N ILE A 276 -2.42 28.58 5.75
CA ILE A 276 -3.46 29.63 5.71
C ILE A 276 -3.47 30.43 7.00
N ASP A 277 -3.35 29.77 8.16
CA ASP A 277 -3.31 30.41 9.46
C ASP A 277 -2.05 31.27 9.61
N PHE A 278 -0.90 30.78 9.14
CA PHE A 278 0.32 31.57 9.06
C PHE A 278 0.14 32.84 8.23
N ILE A 279 -0.44 32.75 7.03
CA ILE A 279 -0.73 33.93 6.19
C ILE A 279 -1.59 34.94 6.94
N LYS A 280 -2.65 34.47 7.63
CA LYS A 280 -3.57 35.34 8.37
C LYS A 280 -2.89 36.00 9.59
N VAL A 281 -2.04 35.27 10.30
CA VAL A 281 -1.32 35.78 11.48
C VAL A 281 -0.26 36.80 11.09
N GLU A 282 0.55 36.51 10.07
CA GLU A 282 1.53 37.46 9.53
C GLU A 282 0.84 38.73 9.03
N ASP A 283 -0.28 38.58 8.32
CA ASP A 283 -1.07 39.70 7.85
C ASP A 283 -1.66 40.55 9.00
N GLN A 284 -2.17 39.91 10.07
CA GLN A 284 -2.67 40.60 11.27
C GLN A 284 -1.61 41.43 12.01
N SER A 285 -0.33 41.11 11.81
CA SER A 285 0.76 41.88 12.42
C SER A 285 0.98 43.25 11.77
N ASP A 286 0.43 43.48 10.57
CA ASP A 286 0.53 44.74 9.83
C ASP A 286 -0.70 45.63 10.06
N PRO A 287 -0.61 46.71 10.87
CA PRO A 287 -1.76 47.58 11.15
C PRO A 287 -2.30 48.33 9.93
N GLU A 288 -1.54 48.39 8.84
CA GLU A 288 -1.92 49.06 7.59
C GLU A 288 -2.66 48.12 6.61
N SER A 289 -2.72 46.81 6.90
CA SER A 289 -3.44 45.84 6.09
C SER A 289 -4.95 45.92 6.31
N LEU A 290 -5.72 45.49 5.31
CA LEU A 290 -7.18 45.38 5.41
C LEU A 290 -7.63 44.09 6.11
N HIS A 291 -6.73 43.11 6.23
CA HIS A 291 -7.01 41.78 6.77
C HIS A 291 -8.10 41.00 6.04
N ILE A 292 -8.09 41.08 4.70
CA ILE A 292 -9.08 40.47 3.81
C ILE A 292 -8.41 39.37 2.96
N TYR A 293 -8.32 38.16 3.50
CA TYR A 293 -7.92 36.93 2.79
C TYR A 293 -9.09 36.41 1.91
N PRO A 294 -8.87 35.81 0.71
CA PRO A 294 -7.59 35.50 0.04
C PRO A 294 -7.15 36.52 -1.02
N VAL A 295 -7.64 37.77 -0.98
CA VAL A 295 -7.38 38.76 -2.03
C VAL A 295 -6.05 39.46 -1.76
N LYS A 296 -5.18 39.59 -2.77
CA LYS A 296 -3.86 40.20 -2.62
C LYS A 296 -3.95 41.63 -2.07
N GLU A 297 -4.84 42.45 -2.61
CA GLU A 297 -5.08 43.84 -2.20
C GLU A 297 -5.68 43.95 -0.80
N GLY A 298 -6.18 42.83 -0.27
CA GLY A 298 -6.69 42.73 1.09
C GLY A 298 -5.65 42.31 2.12
N LEU A 299 -4.45 41.93 1.68
CA LEU A 299 -3.35 41.44 2.52
C LEU A 299 -2.21 42.46 2.59
N SER A 300 -1.33 42.31 3.58
CA SER A 300 -0.11 43.09 3.74
C SER A 300 0.77 42.95 2.51
N GLN A 301 1.36 44.07 2.07
CA GLN A 301 2.31 44.10 0.96
C GLN A 301 3.77 44.04 1.43
N LYS A 302 4.00 43.91 2.75
CA LYS A 302 5.35 43.85 3.32
C LYS A 302 6.00 42.51 3.00
N PRO A 303 7.33 42.48 2.82
CA PRO A 303 8.05 41.23 2.62
C PRO A 303 7.94 40.36 3.89
N VAL A 304 7.66 39.08 3.71
CA VAL A 304 7.66 38.08 4.78
C VAL A 304 9.03 37.44 4.87
N ASN A 305 9.52 37.17 6.10
CA ASN A 305 10.76 36.43 6.29
C ASN A 305 10.61 34.99 5.74
N PRO A 306 11.41 34.56 4.74
CA PRO A 306 11.33 33.21 4.19
C PRO A 306 11.52 32.11 5.23
N ASP A 307 12.34 32.36 6.27
CA ASP A 307 12.64 31.37 7.31
C ASP A 307 11.48 31.18 8.30
N ALA A 308 10.53 32.12 8.36
CA ALA A 308 9.34 32.02 9.20
C ALA A 308 8.23 31.18 8.54
N VAL A 309 8.33 30.94 7.22
CA VAL A 309 7.34 30.18 6.47
C VAL A 309 7.37 28.73 6.95
N PRO A 310 6.25 28.16 7.44
CA PRO A 310 6.23 26.79 7.89
C PRO A 310 6.62 25.88 6.71
N VAL A 311 7.53 24.94 6.92
CA VAL A 311 7.94 23.97 5.89
C VAL A 311 7.16 22.68 6.09
N PHE A 312 6.64 22.10 5.01
CA PHE A 312 5.98 20.81 5.07
C PHE A 312 7.01 19.69 5.26
N GLU A 313 6.85 18.94 6.34
CA GLU A 313 7.61 17.71 6.59
C GLU A 313 6.65 16.52 6.70
N GLU A 314 6.88 15.49 5.89
CA GLU A 314 6.10 14.26 5.93
C GLU A 314 6.54 13.37 7.10
N ARG A 315 5.60 13.02 7.98
CA ARG A 315 5.81 12.02 9.03
C ARG A 315 5.31 10.67 8.54
N ILE A 316 6.25 9.76 8.30
CA ILE A 316 5.96 8.39 7.85
C ILE A 316 5.44 7.58 9.05
N SER A 317 4.29 6.92 8.89
CA SER A 317 3.68 6.05 9.89
C SER A 317 3.83 4.58 9.47
N TYR A 318 4.41 3.76 10.35
CA TYR A 318 4.57 2.31 10.11
C TYR A 318 3.47 1.44 10.71
N ARG A 319 2.44 2.06 11.31
CA ARG A 319 1.39 1.33 12.03
C ARG A 319 0.68 0.29 11.15
N SER A 320 0.43 0.61 9.89
CA SER A 320 -0.19 -0.31 8.92
C SER A 320 0.69 -1.50 8.56
N VAL A 321 2.02 -1.33 8.62
CA VAL A 321 2.98 -2.42 8.38
C VAL A 321 2.90 -3.43 9.52
N LEU A 322 2.87 -2.96 10.77
CA LEU A 322 2.80 -3.84 11.93
C LEU A 322 1.55 -4.72 11.92
N SER A 323 0.38 -4.18 11.53
CA SER A 323 -0.85 -4.98 11.45
C SER A 323 -0.76 -6.06 10.37
N GLN A 324 -0.13 -5.77 9.23
CA GLN A 324 0.03 -6.74 8.15
C GLN A 324 1.08 -7.81 8.47
N VAL A 325 2.18 -7.44 9.13
CA VAL A 325 3.16 -8.38 9.68
C VAL A 325 2.48 -9.30 10.70
N GLY A 326 1.68 -8.74 11.62
CA GLY A 326 0.92 -9.51 12.60
C GLY A 326 -0.03 -10.51 11.95
N LEU A 327 -0.70 -10.12 10.86
CA LEU A 327 -1.58 -11.02 10.10
C LEU A 327 -0.81 -12.14 9.40
N LEU A 328 0.38 -11.87 8.84
CA LEU A 328 1.26 -12.91 8.28
C LEU A 328 1.73 -13.90 9.35
N VAL A 329 2.11 -13.40 10.54
CA VAL A 329 2.46 -14.25 11.67
C VAL A 329 1.26 -15.12 12.09
N LEU A 330 0.05 -14.56 12.09
CA LEU A 330 -1.16 -15.32 12.38
C LEU A 330 -1.40 -16.44 11.35
N PHE A 331 -1.26 -16.16 10.05
CA PHE A 331 -1.34 -17.20 9.01
C PHE A 331 -0.29 -18.29 9.21
N ASN A 332 0.93 -17.89 9.57
CA ASN A 332 2.02 -18.80 9.83
C ASN A 332 1.69 -19.77 10.99
N LEU A 333 1.23 -19.23 12.12
CA LEU A 333 0.81 -20.01 13.28
C LEU A 333 -0.36 -20.93 12.96
N LEU A 334 -1.36 -20.42 12.23
CA LEU A 334 -2.55 -21.19 11.85
C LEU A 334 -2.19 -22.35 10.92
N PHE A 335 -1.37 -22.13 9.89
CA PHE A 335 -0.90 -23.20 8.99
C PHE A 335 0.05 -24.17 9.67
N PHE A 336 0.91 -23.70 10.58
CA PHE A 336 1.75 -24.56 11.41
C PHE A 336 0.90 -25.52 12.26
N ILE A 337 -0.09 -25.00 12.99
CA ILE A 337 -1.01 -25.81 13.82
C ILE A 337 -1.75 -26.81 12.94
N MET A 338 -2.28 -26.38 11.79
CA MET A 338 -2.97 -27.27 10.87
C MET A 338 -2.05 -28.39 10.37
N ALA A 339 -0.81 -28.07 9.97
CA ALA A 339 0.16 -29.07 9.54
C ALA A 339 0.49 -30.08 10.65
N GLN A 340 0.71 -29.61 11.87
CA GLN A 340 0.99 -30.45 13.03
C GLN A 340 -0.18 -31.39 13.36
N VAL A 341 -1.40 -30.87 13.43
CA VAL A 341 -2.61 -31.65 13.70
C VAL A 341 -2.87 -32.67 12.58
N SER A 342 -2.70 -32.25 11.33
CA SER A 342 -2.84 -33.12 10.17
C SER A 342 -1.87 -34.31 10.20
N PHE A 343 -0.60 -34.04 10.51
CA PHE A 343 0.42 -35.06 10.64
C PHE A 343 0.07 -36.07 11.75
N LEU A 344 -0.37 -35.59 12.91
CA LEU A 344 -0.78 -36.45 14.02
C LEU A 344 -2.00 -37.33 13.70
N MET A 345 -2.99 -36.80 12.98
CA MET A 345 -4.20 -37.57 12.61
C MET A 345 -3.94 -38.63 11.55
N SER A 346 -2.94 -38.42 10.69
CA SER A 346 -2.70 -39.26 9.52
C SER A 346 -2.08 -40.63 9.80
N GLU A 347 -1.62 -40.90 11.03
CA GLU A 347 -1.12 -42.22 11.47
C GLU A 347 -2.14 -43.03 12.29
N VAL A 348 -3.30 -42.47 12.61
CA VAL A 348 -4.39 -43.20 13.31
C VAL A 348 -5.23 -44.04 12.32
N LYS A 349 -5.02 -43.83 11.01
CA LYS A 349 -5.63 -44.59 9.91
C LYS A 349 -4.57 -45.45 9.24
#